data_AF-A0A5S9F6A7-F1
#
_entry.id   AF-A0A5S9F6A7-F1
#
_cell.length_a   1.000
_cell.length_b   1.000
_cell.length_c   1.000
_cell.angle_alpha   90.00
_cell.angle_beta   90.00
_cell.angle_gamma   90.00
#
_symmetry.space_group_name_H-M   'P 1'
#
loop_
_entity.id
_entity.type
_entity.pdbx_description
1 polymer ?
#
loop_
_entity_poly.entity_id
_entity_poly.type
_entity_poly.pdbx_seq_one_letter_code
_entity_poly.pdbx_strand_id
1 'polypeptide(L)' 'MTEVVIPNTYEEWLILVKSKVPEVLSKKSIEKRIQVLSNSNNSEAVEFRDLYGDEHRQRVVSWFRRALRESHDKN' A
#
# COMPACT_ATOMS: atom_id res chain seq x y z
N MET A 1 8.75 -17.16 13.53
CA MET A 1 8.36 -17.28 12.11
C MET A 1 7.30 -16.23 11.86
N THR A 2 7.61 -15.14 11.14
CA THR A 2 6.58 -14.17 10.76
C THR A 2 5.98 -14.65 9.44
N GLU A 3 4.83 -15.31 9.50
CA GLU A 3 4.04 -15.58 8.30
C GLU A 3 3.81 -14.27 7.56
N VAL A 4 4.27 -14.19 6.31
CA VAL A 4 3.99 -13.06 5.44
C VAL A 4 2.55 -13.21 4.97
N VAL A 5 1.63 -12.69 5.78
CA VAL A 5 0.21 -12.64 5.43
C VAL A 5 0.05 -11.61 4.32
N ILE A 6 -0.20 -12.09 3.10
CA ILE A 6 -0.57 -11.24 1.97
C ILE A 6 -2.05 -10.87 2.16
N PRO A 7 -2.39 -9.59 2.39
CA PRO A 7 -3.78 -9.21 2.61
C PRO A 7 -4.60 -9.42 1.34
N ASN A 8 -5.81 -9.96 1.47
CA ASN A 8 -6.73 -10.08 0.35
C ASN A 8 -7.72 -8.92 0.30
N THR A 9 -7.94 -8.26 1.43
CA THR A 9 -8.89 -7.16 1.59
C THR A 9 -8.22 -5.87 2.06
N TYR A 10 -8.92 -4.74 1.86
CA TYR A 10 -8.49 -3.43 2.35
C TYR A 10 -8.35 -3.41 3.88
N GLU A 11 -9.25 -4.08 4.60
CA GLU A 11 -9.28 -4.07 6.07
C GLU A 11 -8.08 -4.83 6.64
N GLU A 12 -7.78 -6.02 6.10
CA GLU A 12 -6.58 -6.77 6.47
C GLU A 12 -5.31 -5.98 6.17
N TRP A 13 -5.23 -5.37 4.97
CA TRP A 13 -4.10 -4.53 4.60
C TRP A 13 -3.95 -3.34 5.56
N LEU A 14 -5.04 -2.68 5.92
CA LEU A 14 -5.03 -1.52 6.81
C LEU A 14 -4.59 -1.91 8.22
N ILE A 15 -5.04 -3.06 8.74
CA ILE A 15 -4.62 -3.59 10.05
C ILE A 15 -3.11 -3.88 10.03
N LEU A 16 -2.63 -4.57 8.99
CA LEU A 16 -1.21 -4.89 8.83
C LEU A 16 -0.35 -3.62 8.74
N VAL A 17 -0.75 -2.67 7.91
CA VAL A 17 -0.02 -1.41 7.74
C VAL A 17 -0.03 -0.60 9.03
N LYS A 18 -1.16 -0.48 9.73
CA LYS A 18 -1.23 0.21 11.04
C LYS A 18 -0.35 -0.45 12.10
N SER A 19 -0.29 -1.78 12.10
CA SER A 19 0.48 -2.53 13.10
C SER A 19 1.98 -2.56 12.81
N LYS A 20 2.36 -2.70 11.53
CA LYS A 20 3.75 -2.90 11.11
C LYS A 20 4.46 -1.60 10.76
N VAL A 21 3.76 -0.69 10.10
CA VAL A 21 4.35 0.51 9.48
C VAL A 21 3.39 1.71 9.55
N PRO A 22 2.98 2.17 10.74
CA PRO A 22 1.96 3.23 10.87
C PRO A 22 2.35 4.54 10.19
N GLU A 23 3.64 4.84 10.06
CA GLU A 23 4.17 6.05 9.40
C GLU A 23 3.83 6.15 7.90
N VAL A 24 3.52 5.03 7.23
CA VAL A 24 3.12 5.06 5.82
C VAL A 24 1.70 5.56 5.61
N LEU A 25 0.89 5.67 6.67
CA LEU A 25 -0.48 6.19 6.60
C LEU A 25 -0.57 7.71 6.73
N SER A 26 0.56 8.41 6.89
CA SER A 26 0.58 9.86 6.75
C SER A 26 0.32 10.25 5.29
N LYS A 27 -0.45 11.33 5.06
CA LYS A 27 -0.79 11.85 3.74
C LYS A 27 0.40 11.87 2.77
N LYS A 28 1.51 12.49 3.20
CA LYS A 28 2.75 12.60 2.39
C LYS A 28 3.36 11.24 2.05
N SER A 29 3.32 10.30 2.99
CA SER A 29 3.83 8.94 2.80
C SER A 29 2.95 8.15 1.84
N ILE A 30 1.62 8.26 1.96
CA ILE A 30 0.66 7.62 1.07
C ILE A 30 0.83 8.13 -0.36
N GLU A 31 0.90 9.45 -0.56
CA GLU A 31 1.12 10.05 -1.89
C GLU A 31 2.42 9.56 -2.53
N LYS A 32 3.51 9.51 -1.76
CA LYS A 32 4.79 8.96 -2.21
C LYS A 32 4.68 7.49 -2.59
N ARG A 33 4.02 6.65 -1.78
CA ARG A 33 3.83 5.22 -2.08
C ARG A 33 2.98 5.00 -3.33
N ILE A 34 1.93 5.79 -3.53
CA ILE A 34 1.14 5.74 -4.77
C ILE A 34 2.01 6.07 -5.97
N GLN A 35 2.82 7.14 -5.92
CA GLN A 35 3.69 7.53 -7.04
C GLN A 35 4.72 6.45 -7.37
N VAL A 36 5.37 5.88 -6.34
CA VAL A 36 6.38 4.83 -6.52
C VAL A 36 5.75 3.57 -7.10
N LEU A 37 4.72 3.03 -6.46
CA LEU A 37 4.11 1.77 -6.86
C LEU A 37 3.28 1.87 -8.15
N SER A 38 2.79 3.06 -8.52
CA SER A 38 2.11 3.27 -9.82
C SER A 38 3.09 3.38 -10.99
N ASN A 39 4.36 3.69 -10.74
CA ASN A 39 5.37 3.79 -11.79
C ASN A 39 5.98 2.43 -12.07
N SER A 40 5.52 1.76 -13.12
CA SER A 40 5.98 0.42 -13.53
C SER A 40 7.47 0.33 -13.87
N ASN A 41 8.16 1.46 -14.09
CA ASN A 41 9.60 1.52 -14.34
C ASN A 41 10.43 1.81 -13.07
N ASN A 42 9.78 1.97 -11.91
CA ASN A 42 10.49 2.16 -10.65
C ASN A 42 10.98 0.80 -10.12
N SER A 43 12.24 0.72 -9.69
CA SER A 43 12.82 -0.50 -9.13
C SER A 43 11.98 -1.06 -7.97
N GLU A 44 11.45 -0.22 -7.09
CA GLU A 44 10.60 -0.67 -5.97
C GLU A 44 9.26 -1.24 -6.46
N ALA A 45 8.69 -0.68 -7.54
CA ALA A 45 7.45 -1.21 -8.13
C ALA A 45 7.68 -2.54 -8.87
N VAL A 46 8.85 -2.69 -9.50
CA VAL A 46 9.29 -3.93 -10.14
C VAL A 46 9.50 -5.00 -9.08
N GLU A 47 10.28 -4.74 -8.03
CA GLU A 47 10.49 -5.68 -6.92
C GLU A 47 9.16 -6.07 -6.25
N PHE A 48 8.26 -5.11 -6.03
CA PHE A 48 6.95 -5.41 -5.46
C PHE A 48 6.13 -6.33 -6.37
N ARG A 49 6.13 -6.08 -7.69
CA ARG A 49 5.43 -6.93 -8.65
C ARG A 49 6.05 -8.32 -8.73
N ASP A 50 7.37 -8.44 -8.68
CA ASP A 50 8.07 -9.72 -8.74
C ASP A 50 7.80 -10.57 -7.48
N LEU A 51 7.62 -9.94 -6.31
CA LEU A 51 7.29 -10.63 -5.06
C LEU A 51 5.81 -11.00 -4.92
N TYR A 52 4.89 -10.08 -5.27
CA TYR A 52 3.47 -10.21 -4.96
C TYR A 52 2.56 -10.32 -6.18
N GLY A 53 3.08 -10.11 -7.38
CA GLY A 53 2.32 -10.06 -8.62
C GLY A 53 1.74 -8.68 -8.93
N ASP A 54 1.43 -8.46 -10.22
CA ASP A 54 0.90 -7.17 -10.69
C ASP A 54 -0.51 -6.89 -10.16
N GLU A 55 -1.35 -7.92 -10.06
CA GLU A 55 -2.70 -7.80 -9.51
C GLU A 55 -2.68 -7.30 -8.06
N HIS A 56 -1.80 -7.85 -7.23
CA HIS A 56 -1.64 -7.42 -5.85
C HIS A 56 -1.10 -5.99 -5.76
N ARG A 57 -0.12 -5.63 -6.61
CA ARG A 57 0.38 -4.25 -6.72
C ARG A 57 -0.75 -3.25 -7.00
N GLN A 58 -1.61 -3.55 -7.97
CA GLN A 58 -2.74 -2.69 -8.33
C GLN A 58 -3.76 -2.56 -7.18
N ARG A 59 -4.04 -3.65 -6.45
CA ARG A 59 -4.89 -3.63 -5.25
C ARG A 59 -4.28 -2.73 -4.16
N VAL A 60 -2.99 -2.89 -3.88
CA VAL A 60 -2.28 -2.09 -2.86
C VAL A 60 -2.27 -0.60 -3.20
N VAL A 61 -2.01 -0.24 -4.47
CA VAL A 61 -2.14 1.16 -4.93
C VAL A 61 -3.56 1.69 -4.72
N SER A 62 -4.58 0.88 -5.01
CA SER A 62 -5.98 1.26 -4.80
C SER A 62 -6.34 1.44 -3.33
N TRP A 63 -5.77 0.61 -2.45
CA TRP A 63 -5.92 0.72 -1.00
C TRP A 63 -5.23 1.97 -0.44
N PHE A 64 -4.02 2.28 -0.90
CA PHE A 64 -3.38 3.56 -0.56
C PHE A 64 -4.22 4.76 -0.99
N ARG A 65 -4.81 4.73 -2.20
CA ARG A 65 -5.73 5.79 -2.66
C ARG A 65 -6.98 5.90 -1.79
N ARG A 66 -7.53 4.77 -1.33
CA ARG A 66 -8.68 4.76 -0.41
C ARG A 66 -8.30 5.37 0.94
N ALA A 67 -7.18 4.94 1.53
CA ALA A 67 -6.67 5.47 2.78
C ALA A 67 -6.39 6.98 2.70
N LEU A 68 -5.88 7.48 1.57
CA LEU A 68 -5.67 8.91 1.34
C LEU A 68 -6.99 9.70 1.42
N ARG A 69 -8.06 9.18 0.82
CA ARG A 69 -9.39 9.81 0.85
C ARG A 69 -9.98 9.79 2.25
N GLU A 70 -9.91 8.65 2.94
CA GLU A 70 -10.40 8.51 4.32
C GLU A 70 -9.64 9.44 5.29
N SER A 71 -8.35 9.69 5.06
CA SER A 71 -7.55 10.66 5.83
C SER A 71 -7.87 12.13 5.52
N HIS A 72 -8.48 12.43 4.37
CA HIS A 72 -8.94 13.78 4.02
C HIS A 72 -10.37 14.08 4.49
N ASP A 73 -11.22 13.06 4.62
CA ASP A 73 -12.65 13.20 4.97
C ASP A 73 -12.88 13.50 6.46
N LYS A 74 -11.88 13.28 7.32
CA LYS A 74 -11.94 13.62 8.75
C LYS A 74 -11.71 15.10 9.08
N ASN A 75 -11.95 16.01 8.14
CA ASN A 75 -11.84 17.46 8.35
C ASN A 75 -13.19 18.16 8.27
#